data_AF-A0A4Q5UW96-F1
#
_entry.id   AF-A0A4Q5UW96-F1
#
_cell.length_a   1.000
_cell.length_b   1.000
_cell.length_c   1.000
_cell.angle_alpha   90.00
_cell.angle_beta   90.00
_cell.angle_gamma   90.00
#
_symmetry.space_group_name_H-M   'P 1'
#
loop_
_entity.id
_entity.type
_entity.pdbx_description
1 polymer ?
#
loop_
_entity_poly.entity_id
_entity_poly.type
_entity_poly.pdbx_seq_one_letter_code
_entity_poly.pdbx_strand_id
1 'polypeptide(L)'
;SSVCRRKTLLYYFGEDFNDEKSCGHCDNCLNPKEKIEAKTEAVTVLKAIKGLGEQFAIEYVILILLGKATPQVMMFRHEQLDVFASGNDKDSNYWSSLIRQMLLEGLLEKDILEYGVLKFTKKGEAFLKKPTAFKIVLNNLFEDANADDEAGETVVEGAGVADEKLLEMLKNLRKTVAKEKNLPPFVIFLESSLEDMATMYPTNMTELEKISGVSKGKSIRYGKPFLDIITAYVDENDIVRPDDFVMKSVANRNNNKIFIIQNVDKKIPLETIAKTKDLRIDELLEEMETIVASGTKLNLDYAIDEMVDEYDQEEIIDYFKSCETSSLQVAQEELAESGFNWEQLKLMRIKFLCVYGN
;
A
#
# COMPACT_ATOMS: atom_id res chain seq x y z
N SER A 1 -1.44 19.87 -13.10
CA SER A 1 -0.12 19.43 -13.61
C SER A 1 0.22 20.29 -14.80
N SER A 2 1.37 20.96 -14.78
CA SER A 2 1.89 21.83 -15.84
C SER A 2 2.94 21.13 -16.72
N VAL A 3 3.14 19.84 -16.50
CA VAL A 3 3.98 18.95 -17.32
C VAL A 3 3.18 18.48 -18.54
N CYS A 4 3.85 18.16 -19.65
CA CYS A 4 3.21 17.64 -20.85
C CYS A 4 2.23 16.48 -20.52
N ARG A 5 0.95 16.64 -20.88
CA ARG A 5 -0.07 15.61 -20.60
C ARG A 5 0.25 14.28 -21.26
N ARG A 6 0.77 14.31 -22.50
CA ARG A 6 1.18 13.11 -23.22
C ARG A 6 2.32 12.38 -22.49
N LYS A 7 3.31 13.10 -21.97
CA LYS A 7 4.38 12.52 -21.15
C LYS A 7 3.83 11.87 -19.89
N THR A 8 2.92 12.54 -19.18
CA THR A 8 2.29 11.98 -17.98
C THR A 8 1.51 10.69 -18.28
N LEU A 9 0.74 10.67 -19.37
CA LEU A 9 -0.02 9.50 -19.79
C LEU A 9 0.90 8.33 -20.18
N LEU A 10 1.91 8.59 -20.99
CA LEU A 10 2.84 7.55 -21.44
C LEU A 10 3.64 6.98 -20.25
N TYR A 11 4.11 7.86 -19.35
CA TYR A 11 4.78 7.44 -18.13
C TYR A 11 3.90 6.53 -17.26
N TYR A 12 2.60 6.82 -17.15
CA TYR A 12 1.66 5.97 -16.43
C TYR A 12 1.59 4.54 -16.99
N PHE A 13 1.75 4.38 -18.31
CA PHE A 13 1.81 3.07 -18.98
C PHE A 13 3.23 2.50 -19.09
N GLY A 14 4.22 3.11 -18.42
CA GLY A 14 5.61 2.67 -18.45
C GLY A 14 6.36 3.00 -19.75
N GLU A 15 5.82 3.90 -20.57
CA GLU A 15 6.47 4.39 -21.78
C GLU A 15 7.19 5.71 -21.53
N ASP A 16 8.46 5.77 -21.94
CA ASP A 16 9.23 7.00 -21.95
C ASP A 16 8.85 7.88 -23.14
N PHE A 17 8.63 9.16 -22.89
CA PHE A 17 8.36 10.15 -23.94
C PHE A 17 9.26 11.37 -23.78
N ASN A 18 10.10 11.60 -24.79
CA ASN A 18 10.92 12.82 -24.85
C ASN A 18 10.06 13.99 -25.36
N ASP A 19 9.74 14.90 -24.45
CA ASP A 19 8.99 16.13 -24.69
C ASP A 19 9.86 17.40 -24.72
N GLU A 20 11.19 17.28 -24.87
CA GLU A 20 12.14 18.41 -24.86
C GLU A 20 11.73 19.54 -25.83
N LYS A 21 11.13 19.16 -26.97
CA LYS A 21 10.67 20.09 -28.01
C LYS A 21 9.16 20.34 -28.02
N SER A 22 8.45 20.03 -26.93
CA SER A 22 6.98 20.02 -26.85
C SER A 22 6.33 18.81 -27.55
N CYS A 23 5.21 18.32 -27.00
CA CYS A 23 4.39 17.32 -27.68
C CYS A 23 3.54 17.89 -28.83
N GLY A 24 3.48 19.23 -28.95
CA GLY A 24 2.78 19.96 -30.01
C GLY A 24 1.26 20.00 -29.92
N HIS A 25 0.63 19.23 -29.01
CA HIS A 25 -0.82 18.98 -29.06
C HIS A 25 -1.55 19.08 -27.71
N CYS A 26 -0.84 19.29 -26.58
CA CYS A 26 -1.51 19.45 -25.28
C CYS A 26 -1.45 20.90 -24.80
N ASP A 27 -2.50 21.33 -24.09
CA ASP A 27 -2.64 22.61 -23.40
C ASP A 27 -1.39 23.05 -22.62
N ASN A 28 -0.76 22.15 -21.85
CA ASN A 28 0.46 22.45 -21.08
C ASN A 28 1.67 22.76 -21.97
N CYS A 29 1.72 22.14 -23.14
CA CYS A 29 2.76 22.33 -24.14
C CYS A 29 2.50 23.56 -25.02
N LEU A 30 1.23 23.93 -25.21
CA LEU A 30 0.81 25.14 -25.94
C LEU A 30 0.93 26.39 -25.06
N ASN A 31 0.83 26.25 -23.74
CA ASN A 31 0.92 27.32 -22.75
C ASN A 31 2.02 27.03 -21.72
N PRO A 32 3.31 27.04 -22.11
CA PRO A 32 4.41 26.68 -21.22
C PRO A 32 4.54 27.68 -20.08
N LYS A 33 4.47 27.20 -18.84
CA LYS A 33 4.72 28.01 -17.63
C LYS A 33 6.22 28.17 -17.36
N GLU A 34 6.56 29.13 -16.50
CA GLU A 34 7.93 29.39 -16.08
C GLU A 34 8.56 28.17 -15.40
N LYS A 35 9.80 27.87 -15.79
CA LYS A 35 10.62 26.79 -15.22
C LYS A 35 11.56 27.37 -14.17
N ILE A 36 11.44 26.89 -12.93
CA ILE A 36 12.31 27.27 -11.83
C ILE A 36 13.40 26.23 -11.61
N GLU A 37 14.60 26.67 -11.23
CA GLU A 37 15.69 25.77 -10.86
C GLU A 37 15.41 25.12 -9.49
N ALA A 38 15.51 23.79 -9.41
CA ALA A 38 15.19 22.99 -8.23
C ALA A 38 16.23 21.88 -7.96
N LYS A 39 17.45 22.01 -8.50
CA LYS A 39 18.55 21.04 -8.28
C LYS A 39 18.83 20.78 -6.79
N THR A 40 18.87 21.83 -5.98
CA THR A 40 19.16 21.72 -4.55
C THR A 40 18.08 20.92 -3.82
N GLU A 41 16.83 21.20 -4.14
CA GLU A 41 15.65 20.58 -3.58
C GLU A 41 15.52 19.13 -4.03
N ALA A 42 15.86 18.83 -5.29
CA ALA A 42 15.93 17.45 -5.79
C ALA A 42 16.97 16.61 -5.01
N VAL A 43 18.12 17.20 -4.68
CA VAL A 43 19.12 16.53 -3.82
C VAL A 43 18.57 16.32 -2.40
N THR A 44 17.84 17.29 -1.84
CA THR A 44 17.18 17.16 -0.53
C THR A 44 16.19 16.00 -0.52
N VAL A 45 15.33 15.88 -1.54
CA VAL A 45 14.39 14.76 -1.71
C VAL A 45 15.14 13.43 -1.75
N LEU A 46 16.18 13.31 -2.59
CA LEU A 46 16.95 12.06 -2.70
C LEU A 46 17.62 11.69 -1.37
N LYS A 47 18.18 12.67 -0.65
CA LYS A 47 18.75 12.42 0.69
C LYS A 47 17.69 11.94 1.67
N ALA A 48 16.50 12.54 1.66
CA ALA A 48 15.39 12.12 2.51
C ALA A 48 14.96 10.68 2.22
N ILE A 49 14.72 10.33 0.95
CA ILE A 49 14.35 8.97 0.54
C ILE A 49 15.43 7.96 0.95
N LYS A 50 16.71 8.31 0.75
CA LYS A 50 17.84 7.47 1.17
C LYS A 50 17.93 7.30 2.69
N GLY A 51 17.72 8.37 3.45
CA GLY A 51 17.68 8.33 4.92
C GLY A 51 16.53 7.49 5.46
N LEU A 52 15.46 7.35 4.68
CA LEU A 52 14.29 6.53 4.97
C LEU A 52 14.39 5.09 4.40
N GLY A 53 15.55 4.71 3.86
CA GLY A 53 15.80 3.36 3.37
C GLY A 53 14.97 2.95 2.15
N GLU A 54 14.39 3.89 1.40
CA GLU A 54 13.54 3.61 0.24
C GLU A 54 12.28 2.77 0.57
N GLN A 55 11.73 2.96 1.78
CA GLN A 55 10.59 2.18 2.30
C GLN A 55 9.28 2.97 2.40
N PHE A 56 9.24 4.22 1.89
CA PHE A 56 8.12 5.13 2.13
C PHE A 56 7.63 5.80 0.86
N ALA A 57 6.31 6.01 0.78
CA ALA A 57 5.63 6.70 -0.30
C ALA A 57 5.81 8.24 -0.21
N ILE A 58 5.34 8.94 -1.26
CA ILE A 58 5.51 10.39 -1.43
C ILE A 58 5.02 11.16 -0.21
N GLU A 59 3.84 10.82 0.30
CA GLU A 59 3.15 11.53 1.37
C GLU A 59 3.99 11.53 2.65
N TYR A 60 4.57 10.38 3.00
CA TYR A 60 5.43 10.26 4.18
C TYR A 60 6.77 10.99 4.00
N VAL A 61 7.37 10.91 2.82
CA VAL A 61 8.61 11.68 2.52
C VAL A 61 8.35 13.18 2.65
N ILE A 62 7.19 13.68 2.21
CA ILE A 62 6.79 15.08 2.39
C ILE A 62 6.67 15.44 3.88
N LEU A 63 6.08 14.57 4.72
CA LEU A 63 6.02 14.81 6.17
C LEU A 63 7.40 14.99 6.79
N ILE A 64 8.37 14.17 6.38
CA ILE A 64 9.76 14.26 6.84
C ILE A 64 10.41 15.56 6.39
N LEU A 65 10.27 15.93 5.11
CA LEU A 65 10.81 17.19 4.56
C LEU A 65 10.24 18.42 5.27
N LEU A 66 8.93 18.42 5.55
CA LEU A 66 8.23 19.50 6.25
C LEU A 66 8.45 19.52 7.76
N GLY A 67 9.08 18.48 8.34
CA GLY A 67 9.30 18.39 9.78
C GLY A 67 8.02 18.14 10.59
N LYS A 68 7.07 17.37 10.05
CA LYS A 68 5.81 17.04 10.72
C LYS A 68 5.97 15.78 11.57
N ALA A 69 6.05 15.95 12.89
CA ALA A 69 6.14 14.86 13.85
C ALA A 69 4.77 14.19 14.10
N THR A 70 4.25 13.48 13.10
CA THR A 70 3.02 12.68 13.27
C THR A 70 3.27 11.48 14.20
N PRO A 71 2.22 10.84 14.74
CA PRO A 71 2.39 9.62 15.56
C PRO A 71 3.20 8.52 14.86
N GLN A 72 3.01 8.36 13.55
CA GLN A 72 3.77 7.39 12.74
C GLN A 72 5.25 7.77 12.64
N VAL A 73 5.57 9.05 12.40
CA VAL A 73 6.95 9.55 12.35
C VAL A 73 7.67 9.32 13.68
N MET A 74 7.01 9.63 14.80
CA MET A 74 7.55 9.41 16.15
C MET A 74 7.72 7.93 16.48
N MET A 75 6.80 7.06 16.02
CA MET A 75 6.89 5.61 16.23
C MET A 75 8.15 5.02 15.58
N PHE A 76 8.48 5.46 14.36
CA PHE A 76 9.71 5.07 13.66
C PHE A 76 10.95 5.85 14.12
N ARG A 77 10.79 6.85 15.01
CA ARG A 77 11.86 7.75 15.47
C ARG A 77 12.50 8.56 14.32
N HIS A 78 11.72 8.82 13.28
CA HIS A 78 12.22 9.52 12.08
C HIS A 78 12.35 11.04 12.29
N GLU A 79 11.82 11.58 13.39
CA GLU A 79 12.09 12.95 13.84
C GLU A 79 13.56 13.18 14.25
N GLN A 80 14.31 12.10 14.48
CA GLN A 80 15.73 12.15 14.88
C GLN A 80 16.68 12.07 13.70
N LEU A 81 16.17 11.85 12.48
CA LEU A 81 16.99 11.79 11.27
C LEU A 81 17.45 13.19 10.87
N ASP A 82 18.69 13.32 10.38
CA ASP A 82 19.25 14.58 9.88
C ASP A 82 18.45 15.20 8.71
N VAL A 83 17.63 14.39 8.05
CA VAL A 83 16.76 14.80 6.93
C VAL A 83 15.40 15.34 7.39
N PHE A 84 15.07 15.21 8.68
CA PHE A 84 13.83 15.74 9.22
C PHE A 84 13.84 17.28 9.21
N ALA A 85 12.74 17.88 8.75
CA ALA A 85 12.59 19.32 8.55
C ALA A 85 13.58 19.96 7.56
N SER A 86 14.28 19.16 6.74
CA SER A 86 15.28 19.64 5.78
C SER A 86 14.71 20.43 4.59
N GLY A 87 13.39 20.50 4.45
CA GLY A 87 12.67 21.22 3.41
C GLY A 87 11.53 22.09 3.95
N ASN A 88 11.63 22.57 5.19
CA ASN A 88 10.59 23.37 5.84
C ASN A 88 10.43 24.79 5.29
N ASP A 89 11.28 25.18 4.33
CA ASP A 89 11.25 26.45 3.61
C ASP A 89 10.28 26.46 2.42
N LYS A 90 9.71 25.30 2.05
CA LYS A 90 8.73 25.13 0.98
C LYS A 90 7.49 24.41 1.48
N ASP A 91 6.35 24.64 0.82
CA ASP A 91 5.09 23.98 1.15
C ASP A 91 4.96 22.56 0.56
N SER A 92 3.92 21.84 0.98
CA SER A 92 3.62 20.48 0.52
C SER A 92 3.40 20.38 -1.00
N ASN A 93 2.78 21.40 -1.62
CA ASN A 93 2.50 21.41 -3.05
C ASN A 93 3.79 21.51 -3.86
N TYR A 94 4.74 22.30 -3.41
CA TYR A 94 6.08 22.38 -3.99
C TYR A 94 6.76 21.00 -3.99
N TRP A 95 6.84 20.35 -2.83
CA TRP A 95 7.50 19.05 -2.68
C TRP A 95 6.80 17.96 -3.50
N SER A 96 5.47 17.92 -3.47
CA SER A 96 4.67 16.99 -4.28
C SER A 96 4.91 17.20 -5.77
N SER A 97 4.93 18.45 -6.24
CA SER A 97 5.20 18.78 -7.65
C SER A 97 6.62 18.38 -8.08
N LEU A 98 7.61 18.63 -7.21
CA LEU A 98 9.00 18.26 -7.43
C LEU A 98 9.17 16.73 -7.53
N ILE A 99 8.67 15.98 -6.54
CA ILE A 99 8.78 14.52 -6.51
C ILE A 99 8.09 13.89 -7.74
N ARG A 100 6.92 14.39 -8.14
CA ARG A 100 6.23 13.92 -9.36
C ARG A 100 7.05 14.19 -10.62
N GLN A 101 7.72 15.33 -10.72
CA GLN A 101 8.60 15.62 -11.86
C GLN A 101 9.88 14.79 -11.82
N MET A 102 10.43 14.48 -10.64
CA MET A 102 11.55 13.54 -10.51
C MET A 102 11.18 12.12 -10.95
N LEU A 103 9.94 11.69 -10.73
CA LEU A 103 9.39 10.44 -11.26
C LEU A 103 9.31 10.47 -12.80
N LEU A 104 8.72 11.53 -13.37
CA LEU A 104 8.58 11.69 -14.83
C LEU A 104 9.92 11.83 -15.55
N GLU A 105 10.94 12.36 -14.88
CA GLU A 105 12.31 12.42 -15.38
C GLU A 105 13.12 11.15 -15.05
N GLY A 106 12.49 10.15 -14.43
CA GLY A 106 13.11 8.87 -14.11
C GLY A 106 14.27 8.97 -13.13
N LEU A 107 14.35 9.99 -12.28
CA LEU A 107 15.27 10.01 -11.14
C LEU A 107 14.78 9.10 -10.01
N LEU A 108 13.46 8.98 -9.89
CA LEU A 108 12.79 8.11 -8.95
C LEU A 108 11.89 7.16 -9.72
N GLU A 109 11.58 6.03 -9.09
CA GLU A 109 10.51 5.14 -9.52
C GLU A 109 9.64 4.76 -8.33
N LYS A 110 8.40 4.35 -8.62
CA LYS A 110 7.52 3.77 -7.61
C LYS A 110 7.63 2.27 -7.69
N ASP A 111 7.88 1.62 -6.56
CA ASP A 111 7.65 0.19 -6.47
C ASP A 111 6.14 -0.07 -6.39
N ILE A 112 5.58 -0.56 -7.48
CA ILE A 112 4.15 -0.87 -7.61
C ILE A 112 3.77 -2.07 -6.71
N LEU A 113 4.75 -2.92 -6.34
CA LEU A 113 4.54 -4.11 -5.51
C LEU A 113 4.56 -3.78 -4.01
N GLU A 114 5.34 -2.77 -3.61
CA GLU A 114 5.46 -2.30 -2.22
C GLU A 114 4.64 -1.01 -1.99
N TYR A 115 3.34 -0.99 -2.31
CA TYR A 115 2.44 0.14 -2.01
C TYR A 115 2.91 1.53 -2.53
N GLY A 116 3.64 1.58 -3.64
CA GLY A 116 4.07 2.84 -4.24
C GLY A 116 5.21 3.55 -3.49
N VAL A 117 6.02 2.82 -2.72
CA VAL A 117 7.24 3.36 -2.10
C VAL A 117 8.17 3.92 -3.15
N LEU A 118 8.90 4.97 -2.78
CA LEU A 118 9.86 5.62 -3.66
C LEU A 118 11.19 4.87 -3.63
N LYS A 119 11.62 4.40 -4.79
CA LYS A 119 12.94 3.79 -5.02
C LYS A 119 13.82 4.68 -5.90
N PHE A 120 15.12 4.49 -5.76
CA PHE A 120 16.09 5.11 -6.64
C PHE A 120 16.15 4.39 -7.99
N THR A 121 16.23 5.16 -9.08
CA THR A 121 16.70 4.62 -10.35
C THR A 121 18.22 4.79 -10.46
N LYS A 122 18.84 4.10 -11.43
CA LYS A 122 20.26 4.34 -11.79
C LYS A 122 20.55 5.82 -12.11
N LYS A 123 19.57 6.52 -12.72
CA LYS A 123 19.67 7.95 -13.03
C LYS A 123 19.59 8.81 -11.77
N GLY A 124 18.73 8.46 -10.82
CA GLY A 124 18.65 9.10 -9.50
C GLY A 124 19.94 8.98 -8.71
N GLU A 125 20.54 7.78 -8.67
CA GLU A 125 21.83 7.58 -8.00
C GLU A 125 22.95 8.41 -8.63
N ALA A 126 23.01 8.45 -9.97
CA ALA A 126 23.99 9.25 -10.69
C ALA A 126 23.80 10.75 -10.44
N PHE A 127 22.55 11.22 -10.41
CA PHE A 127 22.21 12.59 -10.09
C PHE A 127 22.61 12.96 -8.65
N LEU A 128 22.36 12.07 -7.68
CA LEU A 128 22.76 12.31 -6.29
C LEU A 128 24.29 12.44 -6.13
N LYS A 129 25.07 11.64 -6.89
CA LYS A 129 26.54 11.70 -6.88
C LYS A 129 27.08 12.97 -7.56
N LYS A 130 26.46 13.39 -8.67
CA LYS A 130 26.86 14.57 -9.44
C LYS A 130 25.61 15.37 -9.87
N PRO A 131 25.10 16.24 -8.99
CA PRO A 131 23.88 17.00 -9.27
C PRO A 131 24.05 17.90 -10.49
N THR A 132 23.10 17.81 -11.42
CA THR A 132 23.02 18.65 -12.62
C THR A 132 21.81 19.58 -12.52
N ALA A 133 21.70 20.57 -13.41
CA ALA A 133 20.56 21.48 -13.42
C ALA A 133 19.25 20.68 -13.55
N PHE A 134 18.29 20.96 -12.68
CA PHE A 134 16.99 20.27 -12.67
C PHE A 134 15.91 21.34 -12.52
N LYS A 135 15.19 21.60 -13.61
CA LYS A 135 14.17 22.64 -13.63
C LYS A 135 12.79 22.03 -13.56
N ILE A 136 11.96 22.57 -12.67
CA ILE A 136 10.57 22.15 -12.52
C ILE A 136 9.63 23.26 -12.92
N VAL A 137 8.39 22.89 -13.21
CA VAL A 137 7.27 23.82 -13.35
C VAL A 137 6.36 23.67 -12.14
N LEU A 138 6.02 24.78 -11.49
CA LEU A 138 5.04 24.73 -10.39
C LEU A 138 3.61 24.74 -10.94
N ASN A 139 2.73 23.96 -10.30
CA ASN A 139 1.30 24.17 -10.44
C ASN A 139 0.95 25.35 -9.54
N ASN A 140 0.78 26.55 -10.11
CA ASN A 140 0.01 27.56 -9.40
C ASN A 140 -1.42 27.01 -9.27
N LEU A 141 -1.92 26.92 -8.05
CA LEU A 141 -3.35 27.09 -7.78
C LEU A 141 -3.67 28.49 -8.32
N PHE A 142 -4.30 28.59 -9.49
CA PHE A 142 -4.80 29.87 -9.95
C PHE A 142 -6.11 30.12 -9.21
N GLU A 143 -6.09 31.09 -8.30
CA GLU A 143 -7.27 31.63 -7.62
C GLU A 143 -8.17 32.49 -8.53
N ASP A 144 -7.85 32.68 -9.82
CA ASP A 144 -8.57 33.64 -10.70
C ASP A 144 -9.02 33.08 -12.06
N ALA A 145 -9.50 31.83 -12.12
CA ALA A 145 -10.13 31.27 -13.33
C ALA A 145 -11.60 30.84 -13.14
N ASN A 146 -12.23 31.25 -12.04
CA ASN A 146 -13.64 30.98 -11.73
C ASN A 146 -14.55 32.12 -12.24
N ALA A 147 -14.69 32.27 -13.56
CA ALA A 147 -15.65 33.26 -14.07
C ALA A 147 -16.42 32.88 -15.34
N ASP A 148 -16.15 31.75 -16.01
CA ASP A 148 -16.91 31.44 -17.24
C ASP A 148 -17.24 29.96 -17.49
N ASP A 149 -16.93 29.05 -16.55
CA ASP A 149 -17.33 27.63 -16.62
C ASP A 149 -18.28 27.21 -15.48
N GLU A 150 -18.99 28.17 -14.86
CA GLU A 150 -20.06 27.92 -13.86
C GLU A 150 -21.37 27.44 -14.50
N ALA A 151 -21.32 26.32 -15.22
CA ALA A 151 -22.50 25.54 -15.53
C ALA A 151 -22.15 24.05 -15.66
N GLY A 152 -21.71 23.43 -14.57
CA GLY A 152 -21.67 21.97 -14.54
C GLY A 152 -20.72 21.25 -13.57
N GLU A 153 -20.04 21.91 -12.64
CA GLU A 153 -19.20 21.21 -11.66
C GLU A 153 -19.57 21.59 -10.23
N THR A 154 -20.39 20.73 -9.62
CA THR A 154 -20.43 20.60 -8.17
C THR A 154 -19.06 20.16 -7.69
N VAL A 155 -18.45 21.05 -6.90
CA VAL A 155 -17.16 20.90 -6.23
C VAL A 155 -17.10 19.55 -5.51
N VAL A 156 -16.26 18.63 -5.99
CA VAL A 156 -15.90 17.41 -5.26
C VAL A 156 -14.68 17.73 -4.41
N GLU A 157 -14.92 18.18 -3.18
CA GLU A 157 -13.93 18.09 -2.11
C GLU A 157 -13.76 16.62 -1.71
N GLY A 158 -12.53 16.20 -1.39
CA GLY A 158 -12.32 14.94 -0.67
C GLY A 158 -11.56 13.84 -1.41
N ALA A 159 -10.44 14.16 -2.07
CA ALA A 159 -9.40 13.18 -2.35
C ALA A 159 -8.14 13.55 -1.54
N GLY A 160 -8.18 13.30 -0.24
CA GLY A 160 -7.03 13.45 0.67
C GLY A 160 -7.25 14.32 1.91
N VAL A 161 -8.45 14.88 2.09
CA VAL A 161 -8.88 15.57 3.32
C VAL A 161 -10.11 14.81 3.83
N ALA A 162 -10.16 14.52 5.14
CA ALA A 162 -11.31 13.88 5.75
C ALA A 162 -12.58 14.71 5.47
N ASP A 163 -13.64 14.08 4.98
CA ASP A 163 -14.93 14.73 4.78
C ASP A 163 -15.45 15.24 6.13
N GLU A 164 -15.50 16.56 6.29
CA GLU A 164 -15.86 17.21 7.55
C GLU A 164 -17.30 16.89 7.98
N LYS A 165 -18.21 16.72 7.01
CA LYS A 165 -19.63 16.43 7.25
C LYS A 165 -19.81 14.99 7.68
N LEU A 166 -19.17 14.04 7.00
CA LEU A 166 -19.13 12.64 7.42
C LEU A 166 -18.45 12.51 8.79
N LEU A 167 -17.32 13.19 9.00
CA LEU A 167 -16.61 13.19 10.28
C LEU A 167 -17.50 13.68 11.44
N GLU A 168 -18.29 14.73 11.23
CA GLU A 168 -19.25 15.21 12.24
C GLU A 168 -20.34 14.17 12.54
N MET A 169 -20.88 13.53 11.50
CA MET A 169 -21.85 12.43 11.64
C MET A 169 -21.26 11.27 12.44
N LEU A 170 -20.03 10.87 12.14
CA LEU A 170 -19.31 9.82 12.87
C LEU A 170 -19.00 10.22 14.32
N LYS A 171 -18.65 11.48 14.60
CA LYS A 171 -18.46 12.00 15.96
C LYS A 171 -19.75 11.92 16.78
N ASN A 172 -20.89 12.24 16.17
CA ASN A 172 -22.20 12.17 16.81
C ASN A 172 -22.66 10.71 17.04
N LEU A 173 -22.44 9.84 16.06
CA LEU A 173 -22.68 8.40 16.21
C LEU A 173 -21.83 7.82 17.35
N ARG A 174 -20.54 8.15 17.40
CA ARG A 174 -19.63 7.71 18.47
C ARG A 174 -20.14 8.09 19.85
N LYS A 175 -20.65 9.32 20.04
CA LYS A 175 -21.26 9.76 21.31
C LYS A 175 -22.49 8.92 21.67
N THR A 176 -23.31 8.58 20.68
CA THR A 176 -24.53 7.78 20.87
C THR A 176 -24.19 6.35 21.27
N VAL A 177 -23.32 5.67 20.51
CA VAL A 177 -22.87 4.30 20.81
C VAL A 177 -22.15 4.23 22.16
N ALA A 178 -21.33 5.22 22.49
CA ALA A 178 -20.67 5.34 23.78
C ALA A 178 -21.67 5.43 24.94
N LYS A 179 -22.71 6.25 24.79
CA LYS A 179 -23.79 6.38 25.79
C LYS A 179 -24.57 5.07 25.96
N GLU A 180 -24.91 4.39 24.87
CA GLU A 180 -25.61 3.10 24.90
C GLU A 180 -24.80 2.00 25.60
N LYS A 181 -23.48 2.00 25.40
CA LYS A 181 -22.56 1.03 26.00
C LYS A 181 -22.06 1.44 27.38
N ASN A 182 -22.44 2.63 27.89
CA ASN A 182 -21.90 3.23 29.11
C ASN A 182 -20.37 3.29 29.12
N LEU A 183 -19.76 3.65 27.98
CA LEU A 183 -18.32 3.78 27.82
C LEU A 183 -17.96 5.21 27.37
N PRO A 184 -16.74 5.70 27.67
CA PRO A 184 -16.26 6.96 27.08
C PRO A 184 -16.14 6.87 25.55
N PRO A 185 -16.42 7.96 24.79
CA PRO A 185 -16.40 7.95 23.32
C PRO A 185 -15.11 7.42 22.68
N PHE A 186 -13.95 7.77 23.22
CA PHE A 186 -12.65 7.34 22.68
C PHE A 186 -12.40 5.82 22.81
N VAL A 187 -13.15 5.11 23.67
CA VAL A 187 -13.07 3.64 23.79
C VAL A 187 -13.68 2.95 22.57
N ILE A 188 -14.68 3.59 21.95
CA ILE A 188 -15.33 3.09 20.74
C ILE A 188 -14.36 3.24 19.56
N PHE A 189 -14.05 4.48 19.17
CA PHE A 189 -13.06 4.83 18.16
C PHE A 189 -12.33 6.12 18.53
N LEU A 190 -11.02 6.16 18.25
CA LEU A 190 -10.23 7.39 18.40
C LEU A 190 -10.64 8.40 17.33
N GLU A 191 -10.35 9.68 17.57
CA GLU A 191 -10.65 10.73 16.59
C GLU A 191 -9.92 10.52 15.27
N SER A 192 -8.65 10.10 15.32
CA SER A 192 -7.87 9.70 14.14
C SER A 192 -8.52 8.57 13.33
N SER A 193 -9.20 7.62 13.99
CA SER A 193 -9.92 6.55 13.29
C SER A 193 -11.18 7.06 12.59
N LEU A 194 -11.83 8.10 13.13
CA LEU A 194 -13.00 8.70 12.47
C LEU A 194 -12.59 9.56 11.27
N GLU A 195 -11.47 10.27 11.38
CA GLU A 195 -10.88 11.04 10.27
C GLU A 195 -10.48 10.11 9.12
N ASP A 196 -9.89 8.96 9.44
CA ASP A 196 -9.52 7.95 8.45
C ASP A 196 -10.75 7.28 7.80
N MET A 197 -11.80 6.98 8.59
CA MET A 197 -13.10 6.54 8.03
C MET A 197 -13.72 7.57 7.09
N ALA A 198 -13.65 8.85 7.44
CA ALA A 198 -14.19 9.96 6.64
C ALA A 198 -13.33 10.28 5.41
N THR A 199 -12.13 9.68 5.29
CA THR A 199 -11.26 9.80 4.12
C THR A 199 -11.40 8.59 3.19
N MET A 200 -11.51 7.39 3.76
CA MET A 200 -11.49 6.13 3.01
C MET A 200 -12.88 5.58 2.69
N TYR A 201 -13.94 6.06 3.35
CA TYR A 201 -15.34 5.65 3.14
C TYR A 201 -15.55 4.12 3.15
N PRO A 202 -15.13 3.40 4.21
CA PRO A 202 -15.31 1.95 4.27
C PRO A 202 -16.79 1.57 4.27
N THR A 203 -17.22 0.71 3.36
CA THR A 203 -18.63 0.24 3.27
C THR A 203 -18.80 -1.22 3.68
N ASN A 204 -17.69 -1.93 3.92
CA ASN A 204 -17.72 -3.29 4.44
C ASN A 204 -16.73 -3.50 5.59
N MET A 205 -16.90 -4.61 6.30
CA MET A 205 -16.11 -4.92 7.51
C MET A 205 -14.62 -5.07 7.20
N THR A 206 -14.27 -5.62 6.04
CA THR A 206 -12.88 -5.79 5.61
C THR A 206 -12.20 -4.46 5.36
N GLU A 207 -12.90 -3.50 4.76
CA GLU A 207 -12.43 -2.11 4.60
C GLU A 207 -12.30 -1.42 5.95
N LEU A 208 -13.28 -1.59 6.84
CA LEU A 208 -13.25 -1.00 8.18
C LEU A 208 -12.08 -1.50 9.03
N GLU A 209 -11.68 -2.76 8.87
CA GLU A 209 -10.52 -3.36 9.55
C GLU A 209 -9.17 -2.80 9.07
N LYS A 210 -9.13 -2.19 7.87
CA LYS A 210 -7.93 -1.52 7.34
C LYS A 210 -7.76 -0.10 7.89
N ILE A 211 -8.77 0.45 8.55
CA ILE A 211 -8.74 1.79 9.14
C ILE A 211 -7.80 1.82 10.36
N SER A 212 -6.96 2.84 10.41
CA SER A 212 -5.99 3.05 11.49
C SER A 212 -6.68 3.21 12.84
N GLY A 213 -6.27 2.38 13.82
CA GLY A 213 -6.84 2.37 15.17
C GLY A 213 -8.14 1.56 15.32
N VAL A 214 -8.59 0.90 14.25
CA VAL A 214 -9.69 -0.08 14.28
C VAL A 214 -9.11 -1.48 14.38
N SER A 215 -9.20 -2.10 15.55
CA SER A 215 -8.88 -3.52 15.68
C SER A 215 -10.07 -4.38 15.27
N LYS A 216 -9.81 -5.63 14.88
CA LYS A 216 -10.85 -6.65 14.60
C LYS A 216 -11.89 -6.78 15.72
N GLY A 217 -11.47 -6.62 16.98
CA GLY A 217 -12.39 -6.62 18.12
C GLY A 217 -13.32 -5.40 18.16
N LYS A 218 -12.83 -4.22 17.78
CA LYS A 218 -13.62 -2.98 17.71
C LYS A 218 -14.52 -2.94 16.47
N SER A 219 -14.05 -3.41 15.33
CA SER A 219 -14.84 -3.52 14.09
C SER A 219 -16.07 -4.40 14.32
N ILE A 220 -15.89 -5.58 14.92
CA ILE A 220 -16.99 -6.50 15.23
C ILE A 220 -17.96 -5.91 16.27
N ARG A 221 -17.45 -5.30 17.34
CA ARG A 221 -18.29 -4.83 18.47
C ARG A 221 -19.02 -3.52 18.18
N TYR A 222 -18.42 -2.62 17.42
CA TYR A 222 -18.89 -1.25 17.26
C TYR A 222 -18.99 -0.79 15.80
N GLY A 223 -18.46 -1.55 14.83
CA GLY A 223 -18.29 -1.09 13.46
C GLY A 223 -19.57 -1.06 12.64
N LYS A 224 -20.54 -1.95 12.90
CA LYS A 224 -21.77 -2.05 12.08
C LYS A 224 -22.55 -0.72 11.97
N PRO A 225 -22.89 -0.01 13.05
CA PRO A 225 -23.57 1.29 12.95
C PRO A 225 -22.78 2.34 12.16
N PHE A 226 -21.44 2.26 12.19
CA PHE A 226 -20.58 3.20 11.47
C PHE A 226 -20.59 2.89 9.97
N LEU A 227 -20.50 1.61 9.59
CA LEU A 227 -20.65 1.16 8.21
C LEU A 227 -22.01 1.53 7.62
N ASP A 228 -23.09 1.38 8.40
CA ASP A 228 -24.44 1.71 7.93
C ASP A 228 -24.56 3.22 7.58
N ILE A 229 -24.01 4.10 8.44
CA ILE A 229 -23.97 5.55 8.17
C ILE A 229 -23.07 5.88 6.98
N ILE A 230 -21.88 5.28 6.90
CA ILE A 230 -20.93 5.56 5.82
C ILE A 230 -21.49 5.11 4.48
N THR A 231 -22.12 3.92 4.43
CA THR A 231 -22.74 3.38 3.21
C THR A 231 -23.89 4.26 2.74
N ALA A 232 -24.80 4.63 3.65
CA ALA A 232 -25.90 5.54 3.32
C ALA A 232 -25.39 6.91 2.84
N TYR A 233 -24.35 7.43 3.47
CA TYR A 233 -23.76 8.72 3.09
C TYR A 233 -23.08 8.66 1.71
N VAL A 234 -22.38 7.57 1.40
CA VAL A 234 -21.79 7.31 0.08
C VAL A 234 -22.88 7.23 -1.00
N ASP A 235 -23.94 6.47 -0.73
CA ASP A 235 -25.05 6.27 -1.67
C ASP A 235 -25.85 7.57 -1.91
N GLU A 236 -26.11 8.36 -0.86
CA GLU A 236 -26.90 9.60 -0.95
C GLU A 236 -26.16 10.76 -1.62
N ASN A 237 -24.83 10.77 -1.58
CA ASN A 237 -24.01 11.86 -2.11
C ASN A 237 -23.19 11.42 -3.34
N ASP A 238 -23.51 10.25 -3.92
CA ASP A 238 -22.82 9.67 -5.09
C ASP A 238 -21.27 9.71 -4.97
N ILE A 239 -20.76 9.38 -3.78
CA ILE A 239 -19.34 9.52 -3.47
C ILE A 239 -18.55 8.45 -4.18
N VAL A 240 -17.65 8.87 -5.08
CA VAL A 240 -16.65 7.98 -5.67
C VAL A 240 -15.60 7.67 -4.62
N ARG A 241 -15.62 6.46 -4.05
CA ARG A 241 -14.68 6.08 -3.00
C ARG A 241 -13.28 5.88 -3.59
N PRO A 242 -12.21 6.09 -2.80
CA PRO A 242 -10.84 5.82 -3.25
C PRO A 242 -10.63 4.39 -3.80
N ASP A 243 -11.35 3.41 -3.23
CA ASP A 243 -11.33 2.00 -3.63
C ASP A 243 -12.31 1.67 -4.79
N ASP A 244 -13.17 2.60 -5.24
CA ASP A 244 -14.06 2.41 -6.40
C ASP A 244 -13.32 2.54 -7.74
N PHE A 245 -12.02 2.87 -7.73
CA PHE A 245 -11.13 2.54 -8.83
C PHE A 245 -10.96 1.02 -8.88
N VAL A 246 -11.95 0.34 -9.46
CA VAL A 246 -11.82 -1.02 -9.97
C VAL A 246 -10.78 -0.98 -11.08
N MET A 247 -9.51 -1.06 -10.67
CA MET A 247 -8.48 -1.57 -11.53
C MET A 247 -8.89 -3.01 -11.83
N LYS A 248 -9.53 -3.21 -13.00
CA LYS A 248 -9.42 -4.49 -13.69
C LYS A 248 -7.93 -4.76 -13.73
N SER A 249 -7.50 -5.72 -12.91
CA SER A 249 -6.11 -6.11 -12.83
C SER A 249 -5.72 -6.58 -14.22
N VAL A 250 -5.01 -5.70 -14.93
CA VAL A 250 -4.33 -6.06 -16.16
C VAL A 250 -3.40 -7.19 -15.80
N ALA A 251 -3.57 -8.29 -16.52
CA ALA A 251 -2.85 -9.51 -16.31
C ALA A 251 -1.33 -9.25 -16.20
N ASN A 252 -0.77 -9.85 -15.16
CA ASN A 252 0.61 -10.27 -15.01
C ASN A 252 1.56 -9.38 -14.17
N ARG A 253 1.53 -9.63 -12.85
CA ARG A 253 2.74 -10.03 -12.11
C ARG A 253 2.41 -11.13 -11.12
N ASN A 254 2.29 -12.35 -11.62
CA ASN A 254 2.79 -13.48 -10.85
C ASN A 254 3.11 -14.68 -11.75
N ASN A 255 4.11 -14.51 -12.61
CA ASN A 255 4.70 -15.61 -13.36
C ASN A 255 5.17 -16.76 -12.45
N ASN A 256 5.34 -16.52 -11.13
CA ASN A 256 5.66 -17.55 -10.16
C ASN A 256 4.39 -18.20 -9.60
N LYS A 257 3.37 -17.48 -9.11
CA LYS A 257 2.15 -18.14 -8.60
C LYS A 257 1.44 -19.00 -9.65
N ILE A 258 1.21 -18.48 -10.87
CA ILE A 258 0.58 -19.27 -11.94
C ILE A 258 1.43 -20.50 -12.28
N PHE A 259 2.75 -20.33 -12.34
CA PHE A 259 3.67 -21.43 -12.61
C PHE A 259 3.67 -22.48 -11.49
N ILE A 260 3.69 -22.06 -10.22
CA ILE A 260 3.66 -22.94 -9.06
C ILE A 260 2.35 -23.72 -9.06
N ILE A 261 1.19 -23.05 -9.19
CA ILE A 261 -0.13 -23.69 -9.26
C ILE A 261 -0.15 -24.73 -10.38
N GLN A 262 0.23 -24.36 -11.60
CA GLN A 262 0.19 -25.27 -12.76
C GLN A 262 1.14 -26.47 -12.63
N ASN A 263 2.31 -26.32 -11.99
CA ASN A 263 3.26 -27.42 -11.83
C ASN A 263 2.90 -28.30 -10.63
N VAL A 264 2.30 -27.74 -9.58
CA VAL A 264 1.70 -28.48 -8.47
C VAL A 264 0.52 -29.33 -8.97
N ASP A 265 -0.37 -28.77 -9.81
CA ASP A 265 -1.47 -29.53 -10.42
C ASP A 265 -0.98 -30.68 -11.30
N LYS A 266 0.18 -30.51 -11.93
CA LYS A 266 0.88 -31.55 -12.72
C LYS A 266 1.69 -32.52 -11.85
N LYS A 267 1.68 -32.36 -10.53
CA LYS A 267 2.43 -33.16 -9.55
C LYS A 267 3.94 -33.20 -9.83
N ILE A 268 4.51 -32.06 -10.24
CA ILE A 268 5.95 -31.93 -10.44
C ILE A 268 6.64 -31.85 -9.06
N PRO A 269 7.79 -32.52 -8.86
CA PRO A 269 8.54 -32.45 -7.60
C PRO A 269 8.89 -31.00 -7.21
N LEU A 270 8.73 -30.64 -5.95
CA LEU A 270 8.85 -29.26 -5.47
C LEU A 270 10.25 -28.69 -5.70
N GLU A 271 11.29 -29.51 -5.58
CA GLU A 271 12.69 -29.12 -5.85
C GLU A 271 12.89 -28.76 -7.32
N THR A 272 12.15 -29.41 -8.21
CA THR A 272 12.18 -29.11 -9.66
C THR A 272 11.47 -27.79 -9.94
N ILE A 273 10.35 -27.52 -9.26
CA ILE A 273 9.63 -26.24 -9.34
C ILE A 273 10.53 -25.12 -8.84
N ALA A 274 11.17 -25.29 -7.67
CA ALA A 274 12.07 -24.32 -7.05
C ALA A 274 13.26 -24.00 -7.97
N LYS A 275 13.96 -25.03 -8.47
CA LYS A 275 15.10 -24.87 -9.40
C LYS A 275 14.73 -24.17 -10.68
N THR A 276 13.56 -24.46 -11.26
CA THR A 276 13.11 -23.83 -12.52
C THR A 276 12.89 -22.32 -12.36
N LYS A 277 12.64 -21.86 -11.12
CA LYS A 277 12.42 -20.47 -10.78
C LYS A 277 13.58 -19.81 -10.04
N ASP A 278 14.71 -20.50 -9.92
CA ASP A 278 15.89 -20.05 -9.17
C ASP A 278 15.54 -19.68 -7.72
N LEU A 279 14.62 -20.43 -7.12
CA LEU A 279 14.19 -20.28 -5.72
C LEU A 279 14.87 -21.33 -4.86
N ARG A 280 15.16 -20.97 -3.61
CA ARG A 280 15.38 -21.97 -2.57
C ARG A 280 14.05 -22.62 -2.16
N ILE A 281 14.11 -23.79 -1.54
CA ILE A 281 12.91 -24.54 -1.16
C ILE A 281 12.08 -23.81 -0.10
N ASP A 282 12.73 -23.13 0.86
CA ASP A 282 12.08 -22.26 1.85
C ASP A 282 11.31 -21.12 1.19
N GLU A 283 11.89 -20.48 0.18
CA GLU A 283 11.26 -19.40 -0.58
C GLU A 283 10.06 -19.90 -1.39
N LEU A 284 10.16 -21.09 -2.01
CA LEU A 284 9.05 -21.71 -2.71
C LEU A 284 7.88 -22.01 -1.76
N LEU A 285 8.17 -22.55 -0.56
CA LEU A 285 7.15 -22.90 0.41
C LEU A 285 6.46 -21.66 1.02
N GLU A 286 7.16 -20.55 1.21
CA GLU A 286 6.54 -19.26 1.59
C GLU A 286 5.59 -18.72 0.51
N GLU A 287 5.98 -18.82 -0.77
CA GLU A 287 5.11 -18.43 -1.89
C GLU A 287 3.87 -19.32 -1.96
N MET A 288 4.00 -20.62 -1.73
CA MET A 288 2.89 -21.57 -1.70
C MET A 288 1.92 -21.28 -0.54
N GLU A 289 2.43 -20.96 0.65
CA GLU A 289 1.57 -20.53 1.76
C GLU A 289 0.81 -19.25 1.42
N THR A 290 1.47 -18.28 0.78
CA THR A 290 0.84 -17.04 0.34
C THR A 290 -0.27 -17.29 -0.70
N ILE A 291 -0.07 -18.22 -1.62
CA ILE A 291 -1.10 -18.65 -2.58
C ILE A 291 -2.32 -19.20 -1.85
N VAL A 292 -2.10 -20.09 -0.87
CA VAL A 292 -3.19 -20.69 -0.09
C VAL A 292 -3.89 -19.67 0.79
N ALA A 293 -3.17 -18.77 1.46
CA ALA A 293 -3.74 -17.69 2.26
C ALA A 293 -4.59 -16.70 1.42
N SER A 294 -4.36 -16.63 0.11
CA SER A 294 -5.19 -15.85 -0.83
C SER A 294 -6.46 -16.57 -1.31
N GLY A 295 -6.75 -17.77 -0.80
CA GLY A 295 -7.96 -18.55 -1.14
C GLY A 295 -7.78 -19.59 -2.24
N THR A 296 -6.58 -19.75 -2.80
CA THR A 296 -6.32 -20.73 -3.87
C THR A 296 -5.85 -22.07 -3.28
N LYS A 297 -6.60 -23.15 -3.52
CA LYS A 297 -6.22 -24.48 -3.02
C LYS A 297 -5.07 -25.07 -3.85
N LEU A 298 -4.06 -25.60 -3.17
CA LEU A 298 -2.96 -26.38 -3.75
C LEU A 298 -3.07 -27.83 -3.27
N ASN A 299 -3.01 -28.80 -4.19
CA ASN A 299 -2.94 -30.21 -3.84
C ASN A 299 -1.48 -30.65 -3.72
N LEU A 300 -1.02 -30.85 -2.49
CA LEU A 300 0.37 -31.22 -2.17
C LEU A 300 0.52 -32.66 -1.68
N ASP A 301 -0.54 -33.47 -1.74
CA ASP A 301 -0.52 -34.84 -1.18
C ASP A 301 0.62 -35.66 -1.79
N TYR A 302 0.87 -35.51 -3.10
CA TYR A 302 1.96 -36.22 -3.78
C TYR A 302 3.37 -35.91 -3.22
N ALA A 303 3.60 -34.71 -2.70
CA ALA A 303 4.88 -34.32 -2.12
C ALA A 303 4.93 -34.66 -0.62
N ILE A 304 3.78 -34.54 0.06
CA ILE A 304 3.66 -34.79 1.49
C ILE A 304 3.80 -36.29 1.77
N ASP A 305 3.15 -37.16 0.99
CA ASP A 305 3.18 -38.61 1.18
C ASP A 305 4.58 -39.21 0.94
N GLU A 306 5.49 -38.48 0.27
CA GLU A 306 6.90 -38.86 0.12
C GLU A 306 7.77 -38.45 1.32
N MET A 307 7.33 -37.46 2.11
CA MET A 307 8.13 -36.82 3.17
C MET A 307 7.61 -37.06 4.58
N VAL A 308 6.32 -37.37 4.74
CA VAL A 308 5.63 -37.51 6.02
C VAL A 308 4.63 -38.67 5.90
N ASP A 309 4.77 -39.67 6.78
CA ASP A 309 3.86 -40.82 6.77
C ASP A 309 2.47 -40.45 7.33
N GLU A 310 1.47 -41.31 7.11
CA GLU A 310 0.09 -41.02 7.47
C GLU A 310 -0.12 -40.75 8.99
N TYR A 311 0.65 -41.41 9.86
CA TYR A 311 0.53 -41.21 11.31
C TYR A 311 1.09 -39.85 11.71
N ASP A 312 2.26 -39.49 11.18
CA ASP A 312 2.90 -38.19 11.42
C ASP A 312 2.06 -37.05 10.82
N GLN A 313 1.43 -37.28 9.65
CA GLN A 313 0.51 -36.32 9.05
C GLN A 313 -0.68 -36.02 9.97
N GLU A 314 -1.30 -37.05 10.55
CA GLU A 314 -2.39 -36.89 11.50
C GLU A 314 -1.95 -36.14 12.77
N GLU A 315 -0.80 -36.50 13.34
CA GLU A 315 -0.23 -35.83 14.51
C GLU A 315 -0.02 -34.33 14.27
N ILE A 316 0.62 -33.97 13.15
CA ILE A 316 0.90 -32.56 12.82
C ILE A 316 -0.41 -31.79 12.55
N ILE A 317 -1.39 -32.41 11.91
CA ILE A 317 -2.70 -31.79 11.68
C ILE A 317 -3.43 -31.55 13.01
N ASP A 318 -3.42 -32.51 13.92
CA ASP A 318 -4.06 -32.37 15.22
C ASP A 318 -3.36 -31.34 16.11
N TYR A 319 -2.04 -31.24 16.02
CA TYR A 319 -1.29 -30.11 16.56
C TYR A 319 -1.82 -28.78 16.01
N PHE A 320 -1.87 -28.60 14.68
CA PHE A 320 -2.32 -27.34 14.08
C PHE A 320 -3.79 -27.01 14.35
N LYS A 321 -4.65 -28.01 14.64
CA LYS A 321 -6.04 -27.77 15.10
C LYS A 321 -6.11 -27.19 16.51
N SER A 322 -5.10 -27.42 17.35
CA SER A 322 -5.13 -27.11 18.79
C SER A 322 -4.14 -26.02 19.20
N CYS A 323 -3.15 -25.69 18.38
CA CYS A 323 -2.12 -24.71 18.69
C CYS A 323 -2.67 -23.27 18.81
N GLU A 324 -2.14 -22.50 19.75
CA GLU A 324 -2.57 -21.10 19.97
C GLU A 324 -1.88 -20.10 19.03
N THR A 325 -0.79 -20.51 18.38
CA THR A 325 0.02 -19.64 17.53
C THR A 325 0.25 -20.26 16.15
N SER A 326 0.39 -19.42 15.14
CA SER A 326 0.79 -19.84 13.80
C SER A 326 2.32 -19.85 13.62
N SER A 327 3.11 -19.88 14.68
CA SER A 327 4.58 -19.86 14.55
C SER A 327 5.12 -21.26 14.29
N LEU A 328 5.83 -21.47 13.17
CA LEU A 328 6.49 -22.75 12.88
C LEU A 328 7.67 -23.03 13.80
N GLN A 329 8.29 -21.99 14.35
CA GLN A 329 9.37 -22.15 15.34
C GLN A 329 8.80 -22.74 16.64
N VAL A 330 7.64 -22.24 17.07
CA VAL A 330 6.93 -22.80 18.24
C VAL A 330 6.46 -24.22 17.94
N ALA A 331 5.93 -24.48 16.74
CA ALA A 331 5.54 -25.84 16.34
C ALA A 331 6.71 -26.82 16.37
N GLN A 332 7.89 -26.38 15.94
CA GLN A 332 9.11 -27.19 15.96
C GLN A 332 9.63 -27.44 17.38
N GLU A 333 9.48 -26.48 18.29
CA GLU A 333 9.84 -26.64 19.70
C GLU A 333 8.87 -27.59 20.43
N GLU A 334 7.56 -27.45 20.17
CA GLU A 334 6.52 -28.26 20.82
C GLU A 334 6.46 -29.69 20.28
N LEU A 335 6.78 -29.91 19.01
CA LEU A 335 6.88 -31.22 18.37
C LEU A 335 8.32 -31.75 18.28
N ALA A 336 9.23 -31.24 19.12
CA ALA A 336 10.64 -31.61 19.08
C ALA A 336 10.88 -33.11 19.34
N GLU A 337 10.03 -33.76 20.14
CA GLU A 337 10.12 -35.19 20.44
C GLU A 337 9.81 -36.07 19.22
N SER A 338 8.96 -35.57 18.32
CA SER A 338 8.55 -36.27 17.09
C SER A 338 9.55 -36.07 15.93
N GLY A 339 10.51 -35.14 16.08
CA GLY A 339 11.68 -35.03 15.20
C GLY A 339 11.41 -34.41 13.82
N PHE A 340 10.30 -33.70 13.65
CA PHE A 340 9.93 -33.07 12.38
C PHE A 340 10.88 -31.91 12.00
N ASN A 341 11.28 -31.89 10.74
CA ASN A 341 12.04 -30.77 10.20
C ASN A 341 11.13 -29.61 9.76
N TRP A 342 11.73 -28.44 9.54
CA TRP A 342 10.98 -27.23 9.19
C TRP A 342 10.18 -27.37 7.90
N GLU A 343 10.72 -28.06 6.88
CA GLU A 343 10.05 -28.25 5.59
C GLU A 343 8.80 -29.13 5.72
N GLN A 344 8.89 -30.23 6.49
CA GLN A 344 7.76 -31.10 6.81
C GLN A 344 6.64 -30.32 7.51
N LEU A 345 6.98 -29.55 8.55
CA LEU A 345 6.01 -28.73 9.28
C LEU A 345 5.39 -27.63 8.40
N LYS A 346 6.19 -26.99 7.54
CA LYS A 346 5.72 -25.97 6.60
C LYS A 346 4.76 -26.55 5.56
N LEU A 347 5.08 -27.70 4.97
CA LEU A 347 4.21 -28.39 4.02
C LEU A 347 2.89 -28.82 4.65
N MET A 348 2.95 -29.41 5.84
CA MET A 348 1.75 -29.81 6.59
C MET A 348 0.89 -28.62 7.00
N ARG A 349 1.51 -27.47 7.32
CA ARG A 349 0.78 -26.22 7.55
C ARG A 349 0.09 -25.73 6.28
N ILE A 350 0.74 -25.78 5.12
CA ILE A 350 0.10 -25.40 3.86
C ILE A 350 -1.10 -26.31 3.57
N LYS A 351 -0.96 -27.63 3.78
CA LYS A 351 -2.07 -28.60 3.69
C LYS A 351 -3.19 -28.27 4.68
N PHE A 352 -2.86 -27.95 5.92
CA PHE A 352 -3.82 -27.52 6.93
C PHE A 352 -4.62 -26.28 6.49
N LEU A 353 -3.95 -25.25 5.97
CA LEU A 353 -4.60 -24.05 5.45
C LEU A 353 -5.48 -24.34 4.22
N CYS A 354 -5.07 -25.25 3.33
CA CYS A 354 -5.89 -25.69 2.19
C CYS A 354 -7.20 -26.37 2.60
N VAL A 355 -7.15 -27.17 3.67
CA VAL A 355 -8.28 -27.99 4.13
C VAL A 355 -9.20 -27.23 5.09
N TYR A 356 -8.63 -26.47 6.02
CA TYR A 356 -9.37 -25.84 7.13
C TYR A 356 -9.39 -24.32 7.08
N GLY A 357 -8.46 -23.69 6.35
CA GLY A 357 -8.35 -22.23 6.25
C GLY A 357 -9.22 -21.59 5.15
N ASN A 358 -9.62 -22.37 4.14
CA ASN A 358 -10.35 -21.92 2.94
C ASN A 358 -11.65 -22.68 2.68
#